data_AF-A0A932VXW8-F1
#
_entry.id   AF-A0A932VXW8-F1
#
_cell.length_a   1.000
_cell.length_b   1.000
_cell.length_c   1.000
_cell.angle_alpha   90.00
_cell.angle_beta   90.00
_cell.angle_gamma   90.00
#
_symmetry.space_group_name_H-M   'P 1'
#
loop_
_entity.id
_entity.type
_entity.pdbx_description
1 polymer ?
#
loop_
_entity_poly.entity_id
_entity_poly.type
_entity_poly.pdbx_seq_one_letter_code
_entity_poly.pdbx_strand_id
1 'polypeptide(L)'
;MIKVIPALTARTQFGQIVRRARENGDRFIVDKNGEPQVVILSIEDYLANVLKQPKSLKSLQKAADKRGLSSMTERDIDAEVRRIRKELRRAT
;
A
#
# COMPACT_ATOMS: atom_id res chain seq x y z
N MET A 1 -9.71 -12.73 2.06
CA MET A 1 -9.59 -14.11 2.62
C MET A 1 -8.38 -14.82 1.98
N ILE A 2 -7.65 -15.72 2.68
CA ILE A 2 -6.52 -16.48 2.08
C ILE A 2 -7.05 -17.76 1.41
N LYS A 3 -6.59 -18.05 0.19
CA LYS A 3 -6.97 -19.23 -0.59
C LYS A 3 -5.74 -19.87 -1.22
N VAL A 4 -5.71 -21.20 -1.30
CA VAL A 4 -4.69 -21.93 -2.05
C VAL A 4 -5.30 -22.35 -3.38
N ILE A 5 -4.61 -22.08 -4.49
CA ILE A 5 -5.06 -22.44 -5.82
C ILE A 5 -3.91 -23.06 -6.64
N PRO A 6 -4.19 -24.03 -7.52
CA PRO A 6 -3.19 -24.53 -8.45
C PRO A 6 -2.73 -23.48 -9.46
N ALA A 7 -1.49 -23.60 -9.93
CA ALA A 7 -0.93 -22.74 -11.00
C ALA A 7 -1.79 -22.72 -12.27
N LEU A 8 -2.44 -23.84 -12.61
CA LEU A 8 -3.37 -23.90 -13.75
C LEU A 8 -4.59 -23.00 -13.55
N THR A 9 -5.16 -23.00 -12.34
CA THR A 9 -6.28 -22.12 -11.97
C THR A 9 -5.83 -20.65 -12.02
N ALA A 10 -4.63 -20.36 -11.49
CA ALA A 10 -4.07 -19.01 -11.54
C ALA A 10 -3.92 -18.49 -12.97
N ARG A 11 -3.44 -19.33 -13.91
CA ARG A 11 -3.28 -18.99 -15.32
C ARG A 11 -4.62 -18.75 -16.03
N THR A 12 -5.57 -19.65 -15.82
CA THR A 12 -6.86 -19.63 -16.56
C THR A 12 -7.85 -18.59 -16.01
N GLN A 13 -7.72 -18.20 -14.74
CA GLN A 13 -8.65 -17.28 -14.07
C GLN A 13 -7.97 -16.00 -13.58
N PHE A 14 -6.81 -15.63 -14.14
CA PHE A 14 -6.00 -14.52 -13.63
C PHE A 14 -6.78 -13.21 -13.49
N GLY A 15 -7.59 -12.84 -14.48
CA GLY A 15 -8.40 -11.62 -14.42
C GLY A 15 -9.39 -11.59 -13.25
N GLN A 16 -10.07 -12.70 -12.97
CA GLN A 16 -10.97 -12.80 -11.81
C GLN A 16 -10.20 -12.77 -10.49
N ILE A 17 -9.05 -13.42 -10.42
CA ILE A 17 -8.18 -13.42 -9.24
C ILE A 17 -7.72 -12.00 -8.91
N VAL A 18 -7.24 -11.25 -9.91
CA VAL A 18 -6.82 -9.85 -9.74
C VAL A 18 -8.01 -8.98 -9.28
N ARG A 19 -9.18 -9.14 -9.90
CA ARG A 19 -10.38 -8.40 -9.50
C ARG A 19 -10.73 -8.66 -8.04
N ARG A 20 -10.74 -9.93 -7.61
CA ARG A 20 -11.05 -10.31 -6.22
C ARG A 20 -9.98 -9.85 -5.24
N ALA A 21 -8.71 -9.89 -5.63
CA ALA A 21 -7.63 -9.37 -4.80
C ALA A 21 -7.83 -7.88 -4.54
N ARG A 22 -8.17 -7.10 -5.58
CA ARG A 22 -8.42 -5.67 -5.49
C ARG A 22 -9.72 -5.32 -4.74
N GLU A 23 -10.84 -5.93 -5.11
CA GLU A 23 -12.17 -5.54 -4.63
C GLU A 23 -12.51 -6.15 -3.27
N ASN A 24 -12.10 -7.39 -3.03
CA ASN A 24 -12.49 -8.15 -1.84
C ASN A 24 -11.36 -8.33 -0.82
N GLY A 25 -10.14 -7.89 -1.14
CA GLY A 25 -8.96 -8.19 -0.32
C GLY A 25 -8.67 -9.69 -0.21
N ASP A 26 -8.98 -10.45 -1.27
CA ASP A 26 -8.62 -11.86 -1.34
C ASP A 26 -7.11 -12.02 -1.60
N ARG A 27 -6.49 -12.97 -0.90
CA ARG A 27 -5.08 -13.36 -1.06
C ARG A 27 -5.03 -14.79 -1.58
N PHE A 28 -4.20 -15.04 -2.58
CA PHE A 28 -4.11 -16.34 -3.21
C PHE A 28 -2.67 -16.86 -3.12
N ILE A 29 -2.49 -18.01 -2.50
CA ILE A 29 -1.26 -18.80 -2.59
C ILE A 29 -1.41 -19.67 -3.84
N VAL A 30 -0.48 -19.54 -4.77
CA VAL A 30 -0.44 -20.37 -5.96
C VAL A 30 0.53 -21.51 -5.71
N ASP A 31 0.03 -22.74 -5.79
CA ASP A 31 0.84 -23.94 -5.68
C ASP A 31 1.18 -24.54 -7.05
N LYS A 32 2.21 -25.39 -7.06
CA LYS A 32 2.51 -26.31 -8.14
C LYS A 32 2.77 -27.67 -7.49
N ASN A 33 1.95 -28.67 -7.81
CA ASN A 33 2.03 -30.02 -7.23
C ASN A 33 1.99 -30.00 -5.68
N GLY A 34 1.17 -29.12 -5.10
CA GLY A 34 1.03 -28.98 -3.65
C GLY A 34 2.12 -28.15 -2.96
N GLU A 35 3.15 -27.71 -3.69
CA GLU A 35 4.18 -26.82 -3.16
C GLU A 35 3.84 -25.35 -3.45
N PRO A 36 3.73 -24.48 -2.43
CA PRO A 36 3.53 -23.04 -2.61
C PRO A 36 4.69 -22.42 -3.40
N GLN A 37 4.35 -21.69 -4.48
CA GLN A 37 5.35 -21.04 -5.33
C GLN A 37 5.31 -19.52 -5.23
N VAL A 38 4.11 -18.94 -5.27
CA VAL A 38 3.93 -17.48 -5.23
C VAL A 38 2.66 -17.09 -4.47
N VAL A 39 2.58 -15.82 -4.07
CA VAL A 39 1.38 -15.22 -3.49
C VAL A 39 0.90 -14.08 -4.39
N ILE A 40 -0.40 -14.05 -4.67
CA ILE A 40 -1.08 -12.96 -5.36
C ILE A 40 -1.93 -12.22 -4.33
N LEU A 41 -1.73 -10.91 -4.23
CA LEU A 41 -2.42 -9.99 -3.33
C LEU A 41 -2.48 -8.61 -3.99
N SER A 42 -3.37 -7.73 -3.50
CA SER A 42 -3.47 -6.37 -4.04
C SER A 42 -2.27 -5.53 -3.63
N ILE A 43 -2.02 -4.43 -4.36
CA ILE A 43 -0.90 -3.54 -4.04
C ILE A 43 -1.12 -2.86 -2.69
N GLU A 44 -2.36 -2.50 -2.35
CA GLU A 44 -2.72 -1.90 -1.07
C GLU A 44 -2.39 -2.86 0.08
N ASP A 45 -2.69 -4.14 -0.09
CA ASP A 45 -2.42 -5.18 0.89
C ASP A 45 -0.92 -5.44 1.05
N TYR A 46 -0.17 -5.43 -0.06
CA TYR A 46 1.29 -5.51 -0.05
C TYR A 46 1.91 -4.37 0.77
N LEU A 47 1.50 -3.13 0.47
CA LEU A 47 2.01 -1.92 1.12
C LEU A 47 1.68 -1.91 2.63
N ALA A 48 0.47 -2.33 2.99
CA ALA A 48 0.01 -2.30 4.38
C ALA A 48 0.63 -3.40 5.25
N ASN A 49 0.75 -4.62 4.71
CA ASN A 49 1.01 -5.81 5.53
C ASN A 49 2.36 -6.49 5.25
N VAL A 50 2.91 -6.35 4.05
CA VAL A 50 4.15 -7.05 3.66
C VAL A 50 5.34 -6.10 3.69
N LEU A 51 5.15 -4.87 3.22
CA LEU A 51 6.21 -3.85 3.26
C LEU A 51 6.54 -3.48 4.70
N LYS A 52 7.73 -3.90 5.14
CA LYS A 52 8.33 -3.44 6.39
C LYS A 52 8.69 -1.97 6.22
N GLN A 53 7.75 -1.08 6.54
CA GLN A 53 8.08 0.33 6.66
C GLN A 53 9.16 0.51 7.74
N PRO A 54 10.22 1.29 7.47
CA PRO A 54 11.17 1.74 8.47
C PRO A 54 10.45 2.19 9.73
N LYS A 55 10.93 1.76 10.92
CA LYS A 55 10.30 2.13 12.20
C LYS A 55 10.17 3.65 12.36
N SER A 56 11.10 4.42 11.80
CA SER A 56 11.07 5.87 11.71
C SER A 56 9.84 6.39 10.94
N LEU A 57 9.54 5.83 9.77
CA LEU A 57 8.37 6.21 8.98
C LEU A 57 7.06 5.87 9.68
N LYS A 58 6.93 4.69 10.31
CA LYS A 58 5.73 4.37 11.11
C LYS A 58 5.54 5.33 12.29
N SER A 59 6.62 5.75 12.92
CA SER A 59 6.58 6.70 14.04
C SER A 59 6.20 8.10 13.57
N LEU A 60 6.72 8.53 12.43
CA LEU A 60 6.35 9.79 11.77
C LEU A 60 4.88 9.80 11.34
N GLN A 61 4.39 8.71 10.74
CA GLN A 61 2.99 8.56 10.35
C GLN A 61 2.06 8.69 11.58
N LYS A 62 2.36 7.97 12.67
CA LYS A 62 1.60 8.08 13.92
C LYS A 62 1.64 9.49 14.53
N ALA A 63 2.78 10.17 14.43
CA ALA A 63 2.91 11.55 14.89
C ALA A 63 2.09 12.51 14.02
N ALA A 64 2.05 12.29 12.70
CA ALA A 64 1.22 13.03 11.76
C ALA A 64 -0.28 12.81 12.03
N ASP A 65 -0.70 11.56 12.25
CA ASP A 65 -2.08 11.20 12.61
C ASP A 65 -2.53 11.91 13.89
N LYS A 66 -1.71 11.86 14.96
CA LYS A 66 -2.00 12.57 16.21
C LYS A 66 -2.11 14.09 16.06
N ARG A 67 -1.45 14.65 15.04
CA ARG A 67 -1.44 16.09 14.75
C ARG A 67 -2.50 16.47 13.71
N GLY A 68 -3.33 15.54 13.24
CA GLY A 68 -4.32 15.79 12.18
C GLY A 68 -3.69 16.11 10.81
N LEU A 69 -2.41 15.82 10.63
CA LEU A 69 -1.68 16.12 9.39
C LEU A 69 -1.95 15.09 8.29
N SER A 70 -2.45 13.90 8.65
CA SER A 70 -2.87 12.88 7.68
C SER A 70 -4.20 13.18 6.98
N SER A 71 -4.92 14.21 7.43
CA SER A 71 -6.17 14.70 6.83
C SER A 71 -6.01 16.04 6.07
N MET A 72 -4.79 16.54 5.90
CA MET A 72 -4.55 17.77 5.13
C MET A 72 -4.97 17.57 3.68
N THR A 73 -5.70 18.55 3.13
CA THR A 73 -6.02 18.52 1.70
C THR A 73 -4.78 18.88 0.88
N GLU A 74 -4.73 18.48 -0.39
CA GLU A 74 -3.64 18.87 -1.29
C GLU A 74 -3.42 20.39 -1.33
N ARG A 75 -4.51 21.18 -1.25
CA ARG A 75 -4.42 22.65 -1.22
C ARG A 75 -3.71 23.16 0.02
N ASP A 76 -3.96 22.55 1.19
CA ASP A 76 -3.33 22.93 2.45
C ASP A 76 -1.84 22.60 2.44
N ILE A 77 -1.49 21.42 1.88
CA ILE A 77 -0.10 20.99 1.70
C ILE A 77 0.64 21.99 0.79
N ASP A 78 0.04 22.32 -0.35
CA ASP A 78 0.63 23.26 -1.31
C ASP A 78 0.81 24.66 -0.73
N ALA A 79 -0.16 25.14 0.06
CA ALA A 79 -0.07 26.42 0.74
C ALA A 79 1.09 26.45 1.74
N GLU A 80 1.24 25.39 2.53
CA GLU A 80 2.32 25.26 3.51
C GLU A 80 3.70 25.20 2.83
N VAL A 81 3.85 24.39 1.78
CA VAL A 81 5.09 24.29 1.00
C VAL A 81 5.46 25.64 0.37
N ARG A 82 4.48 26.37 -0.18
CA ARG A 82 4.71 27.72 -0.73
C ARG A 82 5.16 28.71 0.35
N ARG A 83 4.57 28.65 1.56
CA ARG A 83 4.96 29.50 2.69
C ARG A 83 6.42 29.28 3.06
N ILE A 84 6.80 28.02 3.32
CA ILE A 84 8.17 27.63 3.70
C ILE A 84 9.17 28.08 2.63
N ARG A 85 8.89 27.82 1.34
CA ARG A 85 9.77 28.24 0.23
C ARG A 85 9.95 29.75 0.16
N LYS A 86 8.91 30.53 0.47
CA LYS A 86 8.96 32.00 0.51
C LYS A 86 9.79 32.50 1.70
N GLU A 87 9.70 31.85 2.85
CA GLU A 87 10.52 32.14 4.02
C GLU A 87 12.00 31.86 3.76
N LEU A 88 12.34 30.70 3.18
CA LEU A 88 13.72 30.38 2.79
C LEU A 88 14.29 31.39 1.79
N ARG A 89 13.50 31.84 0.80
CA ARG A 89 13.94 32.85 -0.18
C ARG A 89 14.15 34.25 0.42
N ARG A 90 13.58 34.53 1.59
CA ARG A 90 13.76 35.80 2.31
C ARG A 90 14.91 35.76 3.32
N ALA A 91 15.37 34.56 3.66
CA ALA A 91 16.49 34.32 4.56
C ALA A 91 17.84 34.21 3.82
N THR A 92 17.82 34.22 2.49
CA THR A 92 18.98 34.35 1.60
C THR A 92 19.05 35.78 1.06
#